data_AF-A0A2R6P8P4-F1
#
_entry.id   AF-A0A2R6P8P4-F1
#
_cell.length_a   1.000
_cell.length_b   1.000
_cell.length_c   1.000
_cell.angle_alpha   90.00
_cell.angle_beta   90.00
_cell.angle_gamma   90.00
#
_symmetry.space_group_name_H-M   'P 1'
#
loop_
_entity.id
_entity.type
_entity.pdbx_description
1 polymer ?
#
loop_
_entity_poly.entity_id
_entity_poly.type
_entity_poly.pdbx_seq_one_letter_code
_entity_poly.pdbx_strand_id
1 'polypeptide(L)' 'MSNSYIYSDGPPFVPPPDNVTIPQFMFGTTHPARPMGDPKSPCIIDDESGKGLSLHEVILISARSLSYMKANAGV' A
#
# COMPACT_ATOMS: atom_id res chain seq x y z
N MET A 1 -13.98 38.83 -5.80
CA MET A 1 -12.75 38.12 -5.36
C MET A 1 -12.46 37.05 -6.40
N SER A 2 -11.31 37.11 -7.07
CA SER A 2 -10.91 36.09 -8.05
C SER A 2 -10.21 34.95 -7.30
N ASN A 3 -10.69 33.71 -7.47
CA ASN A 3 -9.98 32.54 -6.96
C ASN A 3 -8.75 32.29 -7.83
N SER A 4 -7.56 32.49 -7.28
CA SER A 4 -6.31 32.03 -7.90
C SER A 4 -6.13 30.54 -7.59
N TYR A 5 -6.23 29.69 -8.60
CA TYR A 5 -5.87 28.27 -8.48
C TYR A 5 -4.34 28.12 -8.57
N ILE A 6 -3.78 27.30 -7.69
CA ILE A 6 -2.37 26.87 -7.76
C ILE A 6 -2.37 25.47 -8.36
N TYR A 7 -1.64 25.28 -9.44
CA TYR A 7 -1.46 23.98 -10.10
C TYR A 7 -0.08 23.41 -9.77
N SER A 8 0.04 22.09 -9.80
CA SER A 8 1.33 21.41 -9.68
C SER A 8 2.13 21.56 -10.97
N ASP A 9 3.42 21.89 -10.86
CA ASP A 9 4.37 21.87 -11.99
C ASP A 9 4.97 20.46 -12.24
N GLY A 10 4.48 19.44 -11.53
CA GLY A 10 4.92 18.07 -11.66
C GLY A 10 4.47 17.39 -12.98
N PRO A 11 4.95 16.16 -13.24
CA PRO A 11 4.48 15.36 -14.36
C PRO A 11 2.95 15.20 -14.35
N PRO A 12 2.32 14.92 -15.51
CA PRO A 12 0.89 14.65 -15.59
C PRO A 12 0.46 13.59 -14.58
N PHE A 13 -0.61 13.89 -13.84
CA PHE A 13 -1.18 12.96 -12.87
C PHE A 13 -1.65 11.69 -13.56
N VAL A 14 -1.11 10.55 -13.14
CA VAL A 14 -1.63 9.23 -13.51
C VAL A 14 -2.65 8.85 -12.45
N PRO A 15 -3.96 8.77 -12.79
CA PRO A 15 -4.97 8.47 -11.79
C PRO A 15 -4.80 7.04 -11.27
N PRO A 16 -4.85 6.83 -9.94
CA PRO A 16 -4.90 5.49 -9.40
C PRO A 16 -6.21 4.81 -9.81
N PRO A 17 -6.23 3.47 -9.91
CA PRO A 17 -7.48 2.74 -10.11
C PRO A 17 -8.43 2.99 -8.94
N ASP A 18 -9.64 3.41 -9.25
CA ASP A 18 -10.73 3.73 -8.30
C ASP A 18 -11.75 2.58 -8.16
N ASN A 19 -11.56 1.51 -8.92
CA ASN A 19 -12.41 0.32 -8.97
C ASN A 19 -11.88 -0.85 -8.12
N VAL A 20 -10.92 -0.59 -7.22
CA VAL A 20 -10.33 -1.59 -6.32
C VAL A 20 -10.42 -1.14 -4.87
N THR A 21 -10.49 -2.10 -3.95
CA THR A 21 -10.40 -1.79 -2.51
C THR A 21 -9.00 -1.30 -2.15
N ILE A 22 -8.87 -0.59 -1.02
CA ILE A 22 -7.57 -0.10 -0.54
C ILE A 22 -6.53 -1.22 -0.38
N PRO A 23 -6.84 -2.40 0.23
CA PRO A 23 -5.85 -3.48 0.30
C PRO A 23 -5.45 -4.02 -1.07
N GLN A 24 -6.38 -4.14 -2.02
CA GLN A 24 -6.08 -4.55 -3.38
C GLN A 24 -5.17 -3.53 -4.08
N PHE A 25 -5.43 -2.23 -3.89
CA PHE A 25 -4.56 -1.16 -4.41
C PHE A 25 -3.14 -1.25 -3.83
N MET A 26 -3.01 -1.43 -2.52
CA MET A 26 -1.70 -1.47 -1.85
C MET A 26 -0.87 -2.70 -2.26
N PHE A 27 -1.49 -3.87 -2.34
CA PHE A 27 -0.79 -5.16 -2.42
C PHE A 27 -0.96 -5.91 -3.74
N GLY A 28 -2.00 -5.62 -4.51
CA GLY A 28 -2.41 -6.41 -5.68
C GLY A 28 -2.36 -5.68 -7.01
N THR A 29 -2.27 -4.35 -7.03
CA THR A 29 -2.18 -3.59 -8.28
C THR A 29 -0.77 -3.07 -8.54
N THR A 30 -0.41 -3.05 -9.82
CA THR A 30 0.78 -2.35 -10.32
C THR A 30 0.33 -1.01 -10.88
N HIS A 31 0.97 0.07 -10.44
CA HIS A 31 0.70 1.42 -10.93
C HIS A 31 1.92 1.91 -11.71
N PRO A 32 1.77 2.64 -12.85
CA PRO A 32 2.90 3.11 -13.64
C PRO A 32 3.89 3.98 -12.84
N ALA A 33 3.39 4.74 -11.87
CA ALA A 33 4.23 5.55 -10.98
C ALA A 33 4.77 4.79 -9.75
N ARG A 34 4.52 3.48 -9.61
CA ARG A 34 5.02 2.69 -8.48
C ARG A 34 6.53 2.47 -8.67
N PRO A 35 7.39 2.89 -7.73
CA PRO A 35 8.82 2.63 -7.83
C PRO A 35 9.09 1.13 -7.85
N MET A 36 9.99 0.68 -8.72
CA MET A 36 10.55 -0.68 -8.68
C MET A 36 11.66 -0.70 -7.63
N GLY A 37 11.36 -1.23 -6.44
CA GLY A 37 12.33 -1.46 -5.37
C GLY A 37 12.82 -2.91 -5.34
N ASP A 38 13.90 -3.17 -4.60
CA ASP A 38 14.30 -4.54 -4.27
C ASP A 38 13.20 -5.22 -3.44
N PRO A 39 12.62 -6.36 -3.88
CA PRO A 39 11.59 -7.07 -3.13
C PRO A 39 11.99 -7.48 -1.71
N LYS A 40 13.30 -7.54 -1.43
CA LYS A 40 13.84 -7.86 -0.10
C LYS A 40 14.00 -6.63 0.80
N SER A 41 13.84 -5.42 0.27
CA SER A 41 13.90 -4.21 1.09
C SER A 41 12.74 -4.20 2.08
N PRO A 42 12.99 -3.87 3.36
CA PRO A 42 11.93 -3.80 4.35
C PRO A 42 11.00 -2.62 4.06
N CYS A 43 9.69 -2.84 4.17
CA CYS A 43 8.67 -1.79 4.10
C CYS A 43 8.09 -1.44 5.47
N ILE A 44 8.29 -2.30 6.47
CA ILE A 44 8.00 -2.04 7.87
C ILE A 44 9.26 -2.41 8.65
N ILE A 45 9.69 -1.55 9.56
CA ILE A 45 10.85 -1.78 10.42
C ILE A 45 10.38 -1.54 11.85
N ASP A 46 10.61 -2.52 12.72
CA ASP A 46 10.41 -2.35 14.15
C ASP A 46 11.55 -1.53 14.73
N ASP A 47 11.22 -0.42 15.41
CA ASP A 47 12.21 0.53 15.92
C ASP A 47 13.04 -0.07 17.06
N GLU A 48 12.42 -0.87 17.93
CA GLU A 48 13.10 -1.45 19.09
C GLU A 48 14.07 -2.57 18.70
N SER A 49 13.64 -3.53 17.87
CA SER A 49 14.49 -4.66 17.47
C SER A 49 15.30 -4.44 16.20
N GLY A 50 15.00 -3.40 15.43
CA GLY A 50 15.54 -3.18 14.09
C GLY A 50 15.07 -4.21 13.05
N LYS A 51 14.13 -5.09 13.41
CA LYS A 51 13.66 -6.15 12.52
C LYS A 51 12.82 -5.56 11.38
N GLY A 52 13.27 -5.78 10.15
CA GLY A 52 12.53 -5.44 8.95
C GLY A 52 11.57 -6.54 8.50
N LEU A 53 10.43 -6.16 7.96
CA LEU A 53 9.52 -6.99 7.19
C LEU A 53 9.50 -6.49 5.75
N SER A 54 9.74 -7.39 4.80
CA SER A 54 9.52 -7.13 3.38
C SER A 54 8.03 -6.99 3.06
N LEU A 55 7.72 -6.39 1.90
CA LEU A 55 6.34 -6.27 1.44
C LEU A 55 5.64 -7.63 1.30
N HIS A 56 6.37 -8.66 0.88
CA HIS A 56 5.83 -10.01 0.77
C HIS A 56 5.42 -10.59 2.12
N GLU A 57 6.24 -10.42 3.16
CA GLU A 57 5.93 -10.88 4.51
C GLU A 57 4.71 -10.16 5.08
N VAL A 58 4.59 -8.86 4.85
CA VAL A 58 3.41 -8.08 5.26
C VAL A 58 2.15 -8.64 4.61
N ILE A 59 2.16 -8.90 3.31
CA ILE A 59 1.02 -9.49 2.59
C ILE A 59 0.62 -10.85 3.19
N LEU A 60 1.59 -11.73 3.43
CA LEU A 60 1.35 -13.05 4.02
C LEU A 60 0.74 -12.95 5.42
N ILE A 61 1.29 -12.08 6.27
CA ILE A 61 0.80 -11.87 7.65
C ILE A 61 -0.61 -11.28 7.61
N SER A 62 -0.87 -10.28 6.76
CA SER A 62 -2.20 -9.68 6.61
C SER A 62 -3.25 -10.68 6.14
N ALA A 63 -2.92 -11.54 5.17
CA ALA A 63 -3.82 -12.60 4.70
C ALA A 63 -4.15 -13.59 5.83
N ARG A 64 -3.15 -14.00 6.61
CA ARG A 64 -3.34 -14.87 7.78
C ARG A 64 -4.23 -14.22 8.83
N SER A 65 -3.99 -12.96 9.17
CA SER A 65 -4.81 -12.21 10.14
C SER A 65 -6.25 -12.07 9.67
N LEU A 66 -6.48 -11.82 8.37
CA LEU A 66 -7.83 -11.77 7.81
C LEU A 66 -8.56 -13.12 7.94
N SER A 67 -7.89 -14.23 7.61
CA SER A 67 -8.46 -15.57 7.78
C SER A 67 -8.81 -15.86 9.24
N TYR A 68 -7.94 -15.47 10.17
CA TYR A 68 -8.20 -15.58 11.60
C TYR A 68 -9.41 -14.74 12.02
N MET A 69 -9.49 -13.47 11.62
CA MET A 69 -10.62 -12.61 11.96
C MET A 69 -11.94 -13.19 11.41
N LYS A 70 -11.96 -13.68 10.17
CA LYS A 70 -13.14 -14.32 9.58
C LYS A 70 -13.60 -15.54 10.38
N ALA A 71 -12.67 -16.38 10.83
CA ALA A 71 -12.99 -17.56 11.63
C ALA A 71 -13.55 -17.23 13.02
N ASN A 72 -13.26 -16.04 13.56
CA ASN A 72 -13.61 -15.64 14.92
C ASN A 72 -14.64 -14.51 14.99
N ALA A 73 -15.11 -13.99 13.85
CA ALA A 73 -16.02 -12.85 13.81
C ALA A 73 -17.47 -13.18 14.22
N GLY A 74 -17.83 -14.44 14.46
CA GLY A 74 -19.17 -14.81 14.91
C GLY A 74 -20.31 -14.41 13.96
N VAL A 75 -20.02 -14.32 12.66
CA VAL A 75 -21.01 -14.14 11.58
C VAL A 75 -21.15 -15.45 10.81
#